data_AF-A0A606B9Z1-F1
#
_entry.id   AF-A0A606B9Z1-F1
#
_cell.length_a   1.000
_cell.length_b   1.000
_cell.length_c   1.000
_cell.angle_alpha   90.00
_cell.angle_beta   90.00
_cell.angle_gamma   90.00
#
_symmetry.space_group_name_H-M   'P 1'
#
loop_
_entity.id
_entity.type
_entity.pdbx_description
1 polymer ?
#
loop_
_entity_poly.entity_id
_entity_poly.type
_entity_poly.pdbx_seq_one_letter_code
_entity_poly.pdbx_strand_id
1 'polypeptide(L)'
;MSFTSLPLTEINHKLPARNIIESQWITLQLTLFAQEQQAKRVSHAIVSSAYRKAEKIIRDAYRYQREQKVEQQQELACLRKNTLEKMEVEWLEQHVKHLQEDENQFRSLVDHAAHHIKNSIEQVLLAWFDQQSVDSVMCHRLARQATAMAEEGALYLRIHPEKEALMRETFGKRFTLIIEPGFSPDQAELSSTRYAVEFSLSRHFNALLKWLRNGEDKRGSDEY
;
A
#
# COMPACT_ATOMS: atom_id res chain seq x y z
N MET A 1 -91.77 35.59 -22.28
CA MET A 1 -91.74 36.88 -23.00
C MET A 1 -90.54 37.67 -22.48
N SER A 2 -89.37 37.54 -23.11
CA SER A 2 -88.16 38.28 -22.73
C SER A 2 -88.15 39.62 -23.48
N PHE A 3 -88.25 40.72 -22.75
CA PHE A 3 -88.07 42.06 -23.31
C PHE A 3 -86.61 42.23 -23.71
N THR A 4 -86.32 42.23 -25.01
CA THR A 4 -85.04 42.66 -25.55
C THR A 4 -84.89 44.15 -25.27
N SER A 5 -83.97 44.52 -24.37
CA SER A 5 -83.59 45.91 -24.15
C SER A 5 -83.02 46.48 -25.45
N LEU A 6 -83.57 47.62 -25.89
CA LEU A 6 -83.01 48.35 -27.02
C LEU A 6 -81.60 48.84 -26.61
N PRO A 7 -80.54 48.56 -27.41
CA PRO A 7 -79.21 48.99 -27.07
C PRO A 7 -79.12 50.52 -27.18
N LEU A 8 -79.06 51.19 -26.04
CA LEU A 8 -78.80 52.62 -25.97
C LEU A 8 -77.32 52.86 -26.29
N THR A 9 -77.06 53.61 -27.36
CA THR A 9 -75.71 53.99 -27.78
C THR A 9 -75.50 55.47 -27.45
N GLU A 10 -74.71 55.75 -26.43
CA GLU A 10 -74.38 57.12 -26.02
C GLU A 10 -73.26 57.68 -26.92
N ILE A 11 -73.60 58.69 -27.72
CA ILE A 11 -72.64 59.40 -28.58
C ILE A 11 -72.18 60.65 -27.84
N ASN A 12 -71.02 60.56 -27.17
CA ASN A 12 -70.46 61.63 -26.34
C ASN A 12 -69.75 62.74 -27.15
N HIS A 13 -70.37 63.23 -28.23
CA HIS A 13 -69.81 64.30 -29.06
C HIS A 13 -70.69 65.54 -29.04
N LYS A 14 -70.05 66.71 -29.14
CA LYS A 14 -70.75 68.01 -29.13
C LYS A 14 -71.76 68.06 -30.29
N LEU A 15 -73.01 68.36 -29.95
CA LEU A 15 -74.07 68.54 -30.94
C LEU A 15 -73.71 69.68 -31.91
N PRO A 16 -74.08 69.56 -33.20
CA PRO A 16 -73.88 70.65 -34.15
C PRO A 16 -74.65 71.89 -33.67
N ALA A 17 -74.08 73.08 -33.85
CA ALA A 17 -74.62 74.35 -33.36
C ALA A 17 -75.95 74.80 -34.04
N ARG A 18 -76.59 73.93 -34.81
CA ARG A 18 -77.85 74.16 -35.53
C ARG A 18 -78.98 73.40 -34.84
N ASN A 19 -80.17 73.99 -34.78
CA ASN A 19 -81.35 73.40 -34.12
C ASN A 19 -81.93 72.16 -34.84
N ILE A 20 -81.42 71.80 -36.02
CA ILE A 20 -81.82 70.62 -36.80
C ILE A 20 -80.58 69.77 -37.05
N ILE A 21 -80.65 68.50 -36.64
CA ILE A 21 -79.60 67.51 -36.84
C ILE A 21 -79.88 66.78 -38.16
N GLU A 22 -78.95 66.86 -39.10
CA GLU A 22 -79.03 66.13 -40.36
C GLU A 22 -78.80 64.62 -40.15
N SER A 23 -79.59 63.77 -40.81
CA SER A 23 -79.49 62.30 -40.68
C SER A 23 -78.12 61.73 -41.09
N GLN A 24 -77.44 62.41 -42.01
CA GLN A 24 -76.08 62.08 -42.44
C GLN A 24 -75.06 62.23 -41.30
N TRP A 25 -75.24 63.25 -40.44
CA TRP A 25 -74.37 63.46 -39.28
C TRP A 25 -74.52 62.31 -38.27
N ILE A 26 -75.76 61.89 -37.97
CA ILE A 26 -76.03 60.77 -37.06
C ILE A 26 -75.43 59.47 -37.61
N THR A 27 -75.61 59.22 -38.91
CA THR A 27 -75.05 58.03 -39.58
C THR A 27 -73.53 58.01 -39.50
N LEU A 28 -72.88 59.16 -39.75
CA LEU A 28 -71.42 59.29 -39.65
C LEU A 28 -70.94 59.01 -38.22
N GLN A 29 -71.59 59.58 -37.20
CA GLN A 29 -71.23 59.37 -35.80
C GLN A 29 -71.39 57.91 -35.37
N LEU A 30 -72.47 57.24 -35.79
CA LEU A 30 -72.66 55.81 -35.52
C LEU A 30 -71.58 54.96 -36.21
N THR A 31 -71.19 55.30 -37.45
CA THR A 31 -70.12 54.58 -38.16
C THR A 31 -68.75 54.76 -37.49
N LEU A 32 -68.41 55.98 -37.05
CA LEU A 32 -67.16 56.24 -36.32
C LEU A 32 -67.13 55.50 -34.98
N PHE A 33 -68.22 55.53 -34.23
CA PHE A 33 -68.32 54.80 -32.96
C PHE A 33 -68.17 53.28 -33.15
N ALA A 34 -68.81 52.71 -34.18
CA ALA A 34 -68.66 51.30 -34.52
C ALA A 34 -67.21 50.96 -34.92
N GLN A 35 -66.55 51.82 -35.69
CA GLN A 35 -65.13 51.67 -36.06
C GLN A 35 -64.21 51.73 -34.83
N GLU A 36 -64.43 52.66 -33.90
CA GLU A 36 -63.66 52.75 -32.66
C GLU A 36 -63.83 51.51 -31.78
N GLN A 37 -65.07 51.01 -31.64
CA GLN A 37 -65.32 49.77 -30.90
C GLN A 37 -64.61 48.58 -31.55
N GLN A 38 -64.65 48.50 -32.88
CA GLN A 38 -63.96 47.44 -33.62
C GLN A 38 -62.44 47.55 -33.46
N ALA A 39 -61.87 48.75 -33.55
CA ALA A 39 -60.45 49.00 -33.33
C ALA A 39 -60.01 48.64 -31.89
N LYS A 40 -60.82 48.99 -30.88
CA LYS A 40 -60.59 48.60 -29.48
C LYS A 40 -60.61 47.07 -29.32
N ARG A 41 -61.59 46.38 -29.91
CA ARG A 41 -61.67 44.91 -29.86
C ARG A 41 -60.47 44.24 -30.51
N VAL A 42 -60.05 44.71 -31.69
CA VAL A 42 -58.87 44.19 -32.39
C VAL A 42 -57.60 44.47 -31.59
N SER A 43 -57.43 45.67 -31.02
CA SER A 43 -56.30 46.00 -30.15
C SER A 43 -56.24 45.08 -28.93
N HIS A 44 -57.36 44.88 -28.23
CA HIS A 44 -57.43 43.92 -27.11
C HIS A 44 -57.13 42.48 -27.53
N ALA A 45 -57.59 42.04 -28.71
CA ALA A 45 -57.28 40.72 -29.24
C ALA A 45 -55.77 40.56 -29.54
N ILE A 46 -55.13 41.57 -30.14
CA ILE A 46 -53.69 41.56 -30.40
C ILE A 46 -52.91 41.51 -29.09
N VAL A 47 -53.24 42.39 -28.14
CA VAL A 47 -52.58 42.47 -26.84
C VAL A 47 -52.74 41.17 -26.05
N SER A 48 -53.96 40.62 -25.98
CA SER A 48 -54.20 39.33 -25.30
C SER A 48 -53.48 38.16 -25.98
N SER A 49 -53.38 38.16 -27.31
CA SER A 49 -52.58 37.15 -28.04
C SER A 49 -51.08 37.27 -27.74
N ALA A 50 -50.57 38.51 -27.61
CA ALA A 50 -49.19 38.78 -27.25
C ALA A 50 -48.89 38.33 -25.81
N TYR A 51 -49.79 38.63 -24.86
CA TYR A 51 -49.66 38.15 -23.47
C TYR A 51 -49.65 36.62 -23.39
N ARG A 52 -50.53 35.92 -24.12
CA ARG A 52 -50.53 34.45 -24.15
C ARG A 52 -49.24 33.88 -24.72
N LYS A 53 -48.68 34.50 -25.77
CA LYS A 53 -47.38 34.10 -26.32
C LYS A 53 -46.24 34.33 -25.32
N ALA A 54 -46.21 35.50 -24.67
CA ALA A 54 -45.22 35.81 -23.65
C ALA A 54 -45.28 34.84 -22.47
N GLU A 55 -46.49 34.53 -21.99
CA GLU A 55 -46.68 33.56 -20.91
C GLU A 55 -46.21 32.16 -21.30
N LYS A 56 -46.48 31.72 -22.54
CA LYS A 56 -45.96 30.45 -23.05
C LYS A 56 -44.44 30.42 -23.05
N ILE A 57 -43.79 31.47 -23.57
CA ILE A 57 -42.33 31.59 -23.60
C ILE A 57 -41.75 31.51 -22.19
N ILE A 58 -42.34 32.20 -21.22
CA ILE A 58 -41.90 32.17 -19.82
C ILE A 58 -42.03 30.76 -19.24
N ARG A 59 -43.17 30.09 -19.45
CA ARG A 59 -43.38 28.71 -18.97
C ARG A 59 -42.40 27.73 -19.59
N ASP A 60 -42.14 27.84 -20.89
CA ASP A 60 -41.20 26.98 -21.59
C ASP A 60 -39.76 27.26 -21.12
N ALA A 61 -39.37 28.52 -20.92
CA ALA A 61 -38.07 28.89 -20.35
C ALA A 61 -37.86 28.30 -18.95
N TYR A 62 -38.87 28.36 -18.06
CA TYR A 62 -38.79 27.72 -16.74
C TYR A 62 -38.76 26.19 -16.80
N ARG A 63 -39.35 25.57 -17.82
CA ARG A 63 -39.26 24.14 -18.04
C ARG A 63 -37.85 23.75 -18.46
N TYR A 64 -37.31 24.39 -19.50
CA TYR A 64 -35.96 24.16 -19.99
C TYR A 64 -34.91 24.42 -18.91
N GLN A 65 -35.06 25.48 -18.12
CA GLN A 65 -34.13 25.75 -17.01
C GLN A 65 -34.13 24.63 -15.97
N ARG A 66 -35.30 24.02 -15.68
CA ARG A 66 -35.39 22.91 -14.73
C ARG A 66 -34.76 21.65 -15.31
N GLU A 67 -35.07 21.31 -16.55
CA GLU A 67 -34.48 20.17 -17.26
C GLU A 67 -32.96 20.28 -17.31
N GLN A 68 -32.44 21.44 -17.72
CA GLN A 68 -31.00 21.70 -17.78
C GLN A 68 -30.33 21.59 -16.40
N LYS A 69 -30.97 22.07 -15.33
CA LYS A 69 -30.42 21.92 -13.96
C LYS A 69 -30.33 20.45 -13.54
N VAL A 70 -31.33 19.65 -13.90
CA VAL A 70 -31.32 18.21 -13.60
C VAL A 70 -30.21 17.51 -14.38
N GLU A 71 -30.07 17.80 -15.67
CA GLU A 71 -28.98 17.26 -16.50
C GLU A 71 -27.60 17.62 -15.94
N GLN A 72 -27.38 18.90 -15.62
CA GLN A 72 -26.12 19.36 -15.02
C GLN A 72 -25.83 18.66 -13.68
N GLN A 73 -26.84 18.44 -12.84
CA GLN A 73 -26.66 17.71 -11.58
C GLN A 73 -26.28 16.25 -11.81
N GLN A 74 -26.88 15.59 -12.81
CA GLN A 74 -26.54 14.22 -13.17
C GLN A 74 -25.11 14.13 -13.73
N GLU A 75 -24.72 15.04 -14.62
CA GLU A 75 -23.35 15.12 -15.14
C GLU A 75 -22.33 15.34 -14.02
N LEU A 76 -22.60 16.27 -13.11
CA LEU A 76 -21.74 16.51 -11.94
C LEU A 76 -21.64 15.28 -11.03
N ALA A 77 -22.73 14.55 -10.83
CA ALA A 77 -22.72 13.32 -10.05
C ALA A 77 -21.87 12.22 -10.72
N CYS A 78 -22.02 12.04 -12.04
CA CYS A 78 -21.20 11.11 -12.81
C CYS A 78 -19.72 11.50 -12.78
N LEU A 79 -19.40 12.78 -12.99
CA LEU A 79 -18.02 13.28 -12.92
C LEU A 79 -17.43 13.05 -11.53
N ARG A 80 -18.16 13.40 -10.46
CA ARG A 80 -17.71 13.20 -9.08
C ARG A 80 -17.43 11.73 -8.79
N LYS A 81 -18.31 10.83 -9.23
CA LYS A 81 -18.11 9.38 -9.06
C LYS A 81 -16.84 8.93 -9.77
N ASN A 82 -16.69 9.27 -11.05
CA ASN A 82 -15.51 8.90 -11.84
C ASN A 82 -14.21 9.49 -11.27
N THR A 83 -14.24 10.71 -10.74
CA THR A 83 -13.05 11.31 -10.09
C THR A 83 -12.69 10.60 -8.79
N LEU A 84 -13.69 10.22 -7.99
CA LEU A 84 -13.46 9.49 -6.75
C LEU A 84 -12.88 8.11 -7.03
N GLU A 85 -13.43 7.37 -8.01
CA GLU A 85 -12.91 6.06 -8.40
C GLU A 85 -11.44 6.15 -8.88
N LYS A 86 -11.10 7.16 -9.68
CA LYS A 86 -9.71 7.37 -10.11
C LYS A 86 -8.78 7.69 -8.96
N MET A 87 -9.19 8.61 -8.07
CA MET A 87 -8.41 8.97 -6.89
C MET A 87 -8.24 7.80 -5.93
N GLU A 88 -9.26 6.95 -5.78
CA GLU A 88 -9.19 5.75 -4.96
C GLU A 88 -8.17 4.75 -5.51
N VAL A 89 -8.17 4.51 -6.83
CA VAL A 89 -7.18 3.64 -7.48
C VAL A 89 -5.77 4.21 -7.32
N GLU A 90 -5.56 5.49 -7.61
CA GLU A 90 -4.25 6.14 -7.47
C GLU A 90 -3.76 6.09 -6.02
N TRP A 91 -4.65 6.32 -5.05
CA TRP A 91 -4.33 6.25 -3.63
C TRP A 91 -3.98 4.82 -3.20
N LEU A 92 -4.74 3.81 -3.65
CA LEU A 92 -4.47 2.41 -3.36
C LEU A 92 -3.14 1.97 -3.96
N GLU A 93 -2.84 2.34 -5.20
CA GLU A 93 -1.56 2.04 -5.86
C GLU A 93 -0.38 2.65 -5.09
N GLN A 94 -0.49 3.91 -4.71
CA GLN A 94 0.52 4.57 -3.88
C GLN A 94 0.65 3.88 -2.52
N HIS A 95 -0.45 3.58 -1.85
CA HIS A 95 -0.43 2.97 -0.52
C HIS A 95 0.22 1.57 -0.55
N VAL A 96 -0.16 0.72 -1.52
CA VAL A 96 0.45 -0.60 -1.72
C VAL A 96 1.95 -0.48 -1.98
N LYS A 97 2.37 0.48 -2.81
CA LYS A 97 3.79 0.73 -3.06
C LYS A 97 4.55 1.11 -1.79
N HIS A 98 3.99 2.01 -0.97
CA HIS A 98 4.61 2.39 0.31
C HIS A 98 4.70 1.19 1.26
N LEU A 99 3.65 0.37 1.37
CA LEU A 99 3.68 -0.84 2.21
C LEU A 99 4.76 -1.83 1.75
N GLN A 100 4.91 -2.00 0.43
CA GLN A 100 5.96 -2.86 -0.13
C GLN A 100 7.37 -2.28 0.15
N GLU A 101 7.54 -0.98 0.03
CA GLU A 101 8.80 -0.30 0.36
C GLU A 101 9.14 -0.45 1.86
N ASP A 102 8.16 -0.28 2.74
CA ASP A 102 8.31 -0.46 4.18
C ASP A 102 8.67 -1.92 4.54
N GLU A 103 8.01 -2.90 3.92
CA GLU A 103 8.33 -4.32 4.12
C GLU A 103 9.76 -4.64 3.66
N ASN A 104 10.18 -4.12 2.51
CA ASN A 104 11.54 -4.29 2.02
C ASN A 104 12.58 -3.66 2.96
N GLN A 105 12.29 -2.46 3.48
CA GLN A 105 13.14 -1.81 4.48
C GLN A 105 13.23 -2.65 5.75
N PHE A 106 12.10 -3.12 6.27
CA PHE A 106 12.07 -3.98 7.45
C PHE A 106 12.87 -5.27 7.23
N ARG A 107 12.71 -5.92 6.07
CA ARG A 107 13.47 -7.12 5.73
C ARG A 107 14.97 -6.85 5.68
N SER A 108 15.39 -5.75 5.06
CA SER A 108 16.81 -5.35 5.02
C SER A 108 17.38 -5.06 6.42
N LEU A 109 16.58 -4.48 7.32
CA LEU A 109 16.97 -4.26 8.72
C LEU A 109 17.11 -5.59 9.47
N VAL A 110 16.19 -6.54 9.26
CA VAL A 110 16.27 -7.88 9.84
C VAL A 110 17.49 -8.62 9.32
N ASP A 111 17.72 -8.60 8.01
CA ASP A 111 18.90 -9.21 7.39
C ASP A 111 20.17 -8.58 7.96
N HIS A 112 20.24 -7.25 8.03
CA HIS A 112 21.39 -6.56 8.61
C HIS A 112 21.63 -6.93 10.08
N ALA A 113 20.57 -6.99 10.89
CA ALA A 113 20.65 -7.41 12.29
C ALA A 113 21.12 -8.86 12.43
N ALA A 114 20.61 -9.78 11.60
CA ALA A 114 21.03 -11.18 11.57
C ALA A 114 22.52 -11.30 11.21
N HIS A 115 22.97 -10.58 10.18
CA HIS A 115 24.39 -10.52 9.81
C HIS A 115 25.25 -9.94 10.93
N HIS A 116 24.79 -8.87 11.59
CA HIS A 116 25.52 -8.26 12.70
C HIS A 116 25.64 -9.22 13.90
N ILE A 117 24.56 -9.90 14.27
CA ILE A 117 24.57 -10.90 15.35
C ILE A 117 25.52 -12.03 15.00
N LYS A 118 25.46 -12.56 13.78
CA LYS A 118 26.35 -13.62 13.29
C LYS A 118 27.82 -13.20 13.37
N ASN A 119 28.14 -12.01 12.88
CA ASN A 119 29.50 -11.46 12.94
C ASN A 119 29.97 -11.24 14.39
N SER A 120 29.08 -10.79 15.26
CA SER A 120 29.37 -10.59 16.69
C SER A 120 29.67 -11.92 17.39
N ILE A 121 28.86 -12.96 17.11
CA ILE A 121 29.08 -14.33 17.63
C ILE A 121 30.42 -14.86 17.11
N GLU A 122 30.72 -14.70 15.83
CA GLU A 122 31.98 -15.10 15.24
C GLU A 122 33.19 -14.42 15.89
N GLN A 123 33.12 -13.10 16.11
CA GLN A 123 34.16 -12.34 16.80
C GLN A 123 34.36 -12.81 18.25
N VAL A 124 33.27 -13.04 18.99
CA VAL A 124 33.34 -13.55 20.37
C VAL A 124 33.96 -14.95 20.39
N LEU A 125 33.59 -15.82 19.46
CA LEU A 125 34.16 -17.18 19.37
C LEU A 125 35.64 -17.15 19.01
N LEU A 126 36.06 -16.28 18.08
CA LEU A 126 37.47 -16.10 17.72
C LEU A 126 38.28 -15.59 18.91
N ALA A 127 37.82 -14.52 19.57
CA ALA A 127 38.49 -13.97 20.74
C ALA A 127 38.53 -14.97 21.91
N TRP A 128 37.46 -15.76 22.10
CA TRP A 128 37.44 -16.81 23.10
C TRP A 128 38.44 -17.92 22.78
N PHE A 129 38.55 -18.35 21.52
CA PHE A 129 39.53 -19.35 21.10
C PHE A 129 40.97 -18.89 21.36
N ASP A 130 41.29 -17.63 21.03
CA ASP A 130 42.63 -17.06 21.25
C ASP A 130 43.00 -16.97 22.74
N GLN A 131 42.01 -16.89 23.63
CA GLN A 131 42.20 -16.85 25.08
C GLN A 131 42.29 -18.23 25.74
N GLN A 132 41.95 -19.32 25.03
CA GLN A 132 42.03 -20.67 25.60
C GLN A 132 43.48 -21.15 25.65
N SER A 133 43.91 -21.67 26.80
CA SER A 133 45.16 -22.43 26.88
C SER A 133 44.98 -23.76 26.14
N VAL A 134 45.50 -23.84 24.92
CA VAL A 134 45.54 -25.04 24.06
C VAL A 134 45.93 -26.28 24.87
N ASP A 135 46.88 -26.11 25.77
CA ASP A 135 47.45 -27.13 26.63
C ASP A 135 46.48 -27.72 27.64
N SER A 136 45.70 -26.90 28.36
CA SER A 136 44.76 -27.41 29.37
C SER A 136 43.54 -28.07 28.74
N VAL A 137 43.03 -27.50 27.63
CA VAL A 137 41.87 -28.03 26.91
C VAL A 137 42.21 -29.35 26.22
N MET A 138 43.40 -29.44 25.61
CA MET A 138 43.90 -30.67 25.00
C MET A 138 44.07 -31.75 26.06
N CYS A 139 44.76 -31.46 27.17
CA CYS A 139 44.94 -32.43 28.26
C CYS A 139 43.60 -32.91 28.84
N HIS A 140 42.64 -32.01 29.07
CA HIS A 140 41.34 -32.39 29.63
C HIS A 140 40.55 -33.30 28.67
N ARG A 141 40.57 -33.02 27.36
CA ARG A 141 39.85 -33.83 26.36
C ARG A 141 40.53 -35.18 26.11
N LEU A 142 41.85 -35.20 26.02
CA LEU A 142 42.63 -36.44 25.93
C LEU A 142 42.41 -37.32 27.17
N ALA A 143 42.36 -36.73 28.37
CA ALA A 143 42.03 -37.47 29.59
C ALA A 143 40.65 -38.12 29.52
N ARG A 144 39.63 -37.37 29.07
CA ARG A 144 38.25 -37.87 28.94
C ARG A 144 38.11 -38.96 27.88
N GLN A 145 38.78 -38.82 26.73
CA GLN A 145 38.77 -39.84 25.68
C GLN A 145 39.56 -41.08 26.08
N ALA A 146 40.69 -40.91 26.76
CA ALA A 146 41.44 -42.02 27.31
C ALA A 146 40.64 -42.80 28.35
N THR A 147 39.84 -42.14 29.21
CA THR A 147 38.93 -42.86 30.13
C THR A 147 37.91 -43.70 29.36
N ALA A 148 37.41 -43.21 28.22
CA ALA A 148 36.49 -43.98 27.37
C ALA A 148 37.17 -45.14 26.62
N MET A 149 38.47 -45.03 26.33
CA MET A 149 39.25 -46.06 25.62
C MET A 149 40.05 -46.99 26.55
N ALA A 150 40.15 -46.67 27.84
CA ALA A 150 40.94 -47.41 28.84
C ALA A 150 40.42 -48.82 29.11
N GLU A 151 39.19 -49.15 28.66
CA GLU A 151 38.65 -50.51 28.72
C GLU A 151 39.32 -51.46 27.70
N GLU A 152 40.08 -50.96 26.72
CA GLU A 152 40.55 -51.73 25.55
C GLU A 152 42.07 -52.00 25.47
N GLY A 153 42.84 -51.75 26.53
CA GLY A 153 44.27 -52.08 26.60
C GLY A 153 45.23 -50.93 26.26
N ALA A 154 46.45 -51.24 25.79
CA ALA A 154 47.55 -50.27 25.66
C ALA A 154 47.23 -49.12 24.69
N LEU A 155 47.30 -47.89 25.20
CA LEU A 155 47.00 -46.67 24.47
C LEU A 155 48.31 -45.97 24.02
N TYR A 156 48.36 -45.62 22.74
CA TYR A 156 49.43 -44.86 22.11
C TYR A 156 48.97 -43.42 21.86
N LEU A 157 49.77 -42.46 22.28
CA LEU A 157 49.48 -41.03 22.13
C LEU A 157 50.53 -40.39 21.20
N ARG A 158 50.09 -39.94 20.02
CA ARG A 158 50.91 -39.23 19.04
C ARG A 158 50.73 -37.74 19.18
N ILE A 159 51.82 -37.01 19.38
CA ILE A 159 51.81 -35.57 19.66
C ILE A 159 53.02 -34.87 19.03
N HIS A 160 52.91 -33.54 18.88
CA HIS A 160 54.01 -32.69 18.47
C HIS A 160 55.15 -32.67 19.53
N PRO A 161 56.44 -32.62 19.11
CA PRO A 161 57.59 -32.60 20.02
C PRO A 161 57.54 -31.52 21.11
N GLU A 162 56.99 -30.34 20.83
CA GLU A 162 56.90 -29.26 21.83
C GLU A 162 56.00 -29.58 23.02
N LYS A 163 55.09 -30.55 22.89
CA LYS A 163 54.12 -30.92 23.93
C LYS A 163 54.52 -32.17 24.72
N GLU A 164 55.66 -32.78 24.39
CA GLU A 164 56.13 -34.02 25.03
C GLU A 164 56.31 -33.87 26.54
N ALA A 165 56.97 -32.79 26.98
CA ALA A 165 57.25 -32.55 28.41
C ALA A 165 55.96 -32.41 29.22
N LEU A 166 55.00 -31.63 28.71
CA LEU A 166 53.70 -31.39 29.34
C LEU A 166 52.85 -32.66 29.41
N MET A 167 52.83 -33.46 28.34
CA MET A 167 52.04 -34.70 28.29
C MET A 167 52.62 -35.79 29.19
N ARG A 168 53.95 -35.84 29.32
CA ARG A 168 54.63 -36.76 30.25
C ARG A 168 54.41 -36.36 31.71
N GLU A 169 54.33 -35.07 32.01
CA GLU A 169 54.02 -34.56 33.35
C GLU A 169 52.55 -34.83 33.75
N THR A 170 51.60 -34.57 32.84
CA THR A 170 50.16 -34.68 33.13
C THR A 170 49.64 -36.12 33.14
N PHE A 171 50.24 -37.01 32.33
CA PHE A 171 49.73 -38.37 32.15
C PHE A 171 50.68 -39.49 32.61
N GLY A 172 51.93 -39.16 32.94
CA GLY A 172 52.92 -40.12 33.42
C GLY A 172 53.18 -41.26 32.43
N LYS A 173 53.20 -42.51 32.94
CA LYS A 173 53.47 -43.74 32.17
C LYS A 173 52.21 -44.41 31.59
N ARG A 174 51.05 -43.75 31.66
CA ARG A 174 49.76 -44.36 31.25
C ARG A 174 49.61 -44.52 29.74
N PHE A 175 50.37 -43.75 28.96
CA PHE A 175 50.38 -43.82 27.50
C PHE A 175 51.79 -44.11 26.98
N THR A 176 51.87 -44.78 25.84
CA THR A 176 53.11 -44.85 25.06
C THR A 176 53.14 -43.64 24.13
N LEU A 177 54.03 -42.69 24.41
CA LEU A 177 54.16 -41.45 23.64
C LEU A 177 54.95 -41.68 22.35
N ILE A 178 54.39 -41.25 21.23
CA ILE A 178 55.01 -41.26 19.90
C ILE A 178 55.12 -39.82 19.43
N ILE A 179 56.31 -39.39 19.02
CA ILE A 179 56.55 -38.01 18.58
C ILE A 179 56.34 -37.96 17.08
N GLU A 180 55.37 -37.16 16.62
CA GLU A 180 55.13 -36.91 15.20
C GLU A 180 55.43 -35.42 14.87
N PRO A 181 56.56 -35.11 14.22
CA PRO A 181 56.97 -33.73 13.93
C PRO A 181 56.12 -33.06 12.83
N GLY A 182 55.26 -33.82 12.13
CA GLY A 182 54.32 -33.28 11.15
C GLY A 182 53.00 -32.77 11.75
N PHE A 183 52.76 -32.99 13.04
CA PHE A 183 51.52 -32.55 13.69
C PHE A 183 51.61 -31.08 14.08
N SER A 184 50.48 -30.37 14.01
CA SER A 184 50.38 -29.02 14.57
C SER A 184 50.45 -29.10 16.11
N PRO A 185 50.96 -28.07 16.82
CA PRO A 185 51.06 -28.07 18.29
C PRO A 185 49.71 -28.19 19.02
N ASP A 186 48.59 -28.04 18.32
CA ASP A 186 47.22 -28.20 18.79
C ASP A 186 46.54 -29.51 18.32
N GLN A 187 47.31 -30.41 17.69
CA GLN A 187 46.89 -31.71 17.18
C GLN A 187 47.47 -32.86 18.00
N ALA A 188 46.63 -33.84 18.31
CA ALA A 188 47.00 -35.07 19.01
C ALA A 188 46.18 -36.23 18.46
N GLU A 189 46.79 -37.41 18.32
CA GLU A 189 46.09 -38.63 17.93
C GLU A 189 46.22 -39.66 19.05
N LEU A 190 45.08 -40.11 19.58
CA LEU A 190 45.01 -41.19 20.56
C LEU A 190 44.61 -42.47 19.84
N SER A 191 45.46 -43.49 19.89
CA SER A 191 45.23 -44.77 19.22
C SER A 191 45.32 -45.95 20.19
N SER A 192 44.46 -46.94 19.95
CA SER A 192 44.47 -48.29 20.52
C SER A 192 44.71 -49.29 19.39
N THR A 193 44.86 -50.57 19.71
CA THR A 193 45.04 -51.65 18.73
C THR A 193 43.91 -51.76 17.70
N ARG A 194 42.73 -51.18 17.97
CA ARG A 194 41.55 -51.27 17.09
C ARG A 194 40.96 -49.93 16.65
N TYR A 195 41.31 -48.82 17.30
CA TYR A 195 40.71 -47.51 17.04
C TYR A 195 41.75 -46.40 17.11
N ALA A 196 41.60 -45.40 16.24
CA ALA A 196 42.38 -44.18 16.29
C ALA A 196 41.42 -42.99 16.32
N VAL A 197 41.69 -42.05 17.22
CA VAL A 197 40.93 -40.82 17.39
C VAL A 197 41.90 -39.66 17.22
N GLU A 198 41.73 -38.94 16.11
CA GLU A 198 42.46 -37.71 15.82
C GLU A 198 41.74 -36.51 16.44
N PHE A 199 42.48 -35.66 17.12
CA PHE A 199 41.97 -34.43 17.73
C PHE A 199 42.81 -33.25 17.26
N SER A 200 42.17 -32.25 16.67
CA SER A 200 42.77 -30.94 16.41
C SER A 200 41.81 -29.85 16.85
N LEU A 201 42.29 -28.95 17.72
CA LEU A 201 41.48 -27.82 18.21
C LEU A 201 41.13 -26.87 17.08
N SER A 202 42.11 -26.49 16.25
CA SER A 202 41.89 -25.61 15.10
C SER A 202 40.93 -26.23 14.09
N ARG A 203 41.02 -27.54 13.82
CA ARG A 203 40.12 -28.22 12.87
C ARG A 203 38.68 -28.25 13.37
N HIS A 204 38.47 -28.57 14.65
CA HIS A 204 37.14 -28.56 15.26
C HIS A 204 36.54 -27.15 15.32
N PHE A 205 37.35 -26.14 15.65
CA PHE A 205 36.89 -24.76 15.69
C PHE A 205 36.54 -24.22 14.30
N ASN A 206 37.37 -24.50 13.29
CA ASN A 206 37.08 -24.16 11.90
C ASN A 206 35.81 -24.86 11.38
N ALA A 207 35.54 -26.10 11.80
CA ALA A 207 34.30 -26.79 11.48
C ALA A 207 33.07 -26.11 12.12
N LEU A 208 33.20 -25.64 13.36
CA LEU A 208 32.15 -24.90 14.07
C LEU A 208 31.89 -23.52 13.43
N LEU A 209 32.95 -22.79 13.05
CA LEU A 209 32.82 -21.54 12.30
C LEU A 209 32.18 -21.76 10.94
N LYS A 210 32.58 -22.82 10.22
CA LYS A 210 31.97 -23.19 8.95
C LYS A 210 30.49 -23.54 9.12
N TRP A 211 30.12 -24.21 10.20
CA TRP A 211 28.72 -24.49 10.52
C TRP A 211 27.94 -23.21 10.84
N LEU A 212 28.49 -22.29 11.63
CA LEU A 212 27.89 -20.97 11.90
C LEU A 212 27.72 -20.13 10.62
N ARG A 213 28.70 -20.21 9.71
CA ARG A 213 28.63 -19.53 8.42
C ARG A 213 27.59 -20.14 7.49
N ASN A 214 27.45 -21.46 7.49
CA ASN A 214 26.59 -22.22 6.56
C ASN A 214 25.24 -22.66 7.15
N GLY A 215 24.95 -22.34 8.41
CA GLY A 215 23.80 -22.82 9.18
C GLY A 215 22.43 -22.38 8.65
N GLU A 216 22.38 -21.55 7.61
CA GLU A 216 21.15 -21.02 7.03
C GLU A 216 20.90 -21.45 5.56
N ASP A 217 21.87 -22.04 4.86
CA ASP A 217 21.70 -22.45 3.44
C ASP A 217 20.80 -23.69 3.23
N LYS A 218 20.23 -24.27 4.31
CA LYS A 218 19.32 -25.43 4.24
C LYS A 218 17.84 -25.10 4.47
N ARG A 219 17.41 -23.85 4.35
CA ARG A 219 15.98 -23.47 4.40
C ARG A 219 15.41 -22.99 3.06
N GLY A 220 16.02 -23.35 1.94
CA GLY A 220 15.64 -22.86 0.61
C GLY A 220 15.42 -23.91 -0.47
N SER A 221 15.22 -25.20 -0.13
CA SER A 221 15.02 -26.25 -1.15
C SER A 221 14.01 -27.31 -0.74
N ASP A 222 12.85 -26.90 -0.24
CA ASP A 222 11.62 -27.69 -0.37
C ASP A 222 10.70 -26.94 -1.33
N GLU A 223 11.04 -27.02 -2.62
CA GLU A 223 10.09 -26.83 -3.72
C GLU A 223 9.24 -28.11 -3.79
N TYR A 224 7.97 -27.99 -3.40
CA TYR A 224 6.87 -28.87 -3.79
C TYR A 224 5.71 -28.00 -4.27
#